data_AF-T0ZUN9-F1
#
_entry.id   AF-T0ZUN9-F1
#
_cell.length_a   1.000
_cell.length_b   1.000
_cell.length_c   1.000
_cell.angle_alpha   90.00
_cell.angle_beta   90.00
_cell.angle_gamma   90.00
#
_symmetry.space_group_name_H-M   'P 1'
#
loop_
_entity.id
_entity.type
_entity.pdbx_description
1 polymer ?
#
loop_
_entity_poly.entity_id
_entity_poly.type
_entity_poly.pdbx_seq_one_letter_code
_entity_poly.pdbx_strand_id
1 'polypeptide(L)'
;MAVREEIAFFQAVRVCLIKLTRAGETRSRLEKEAALRQLVAKGVLVEGVNDVFSTLGLGKPDISLLDEDFLAQIQAMPTKNLAAELLERLIADQVKARGQKNAIQANEFTKKLEEAIAKYQNRGLTTVEVIDELIKLAKEINAAKPPDGMSEEEFAFYQALIENESAVRELGHPVLRALAQELTDKLRKSATINWQNRKSARARMVAMVKVLLAKHRYPPDKQAEATDKVIAQAELLADTWAFEHP
;
A
#
# COMPACT_ATOMS: atom_id res chain seq x y z
N MET A 1 33.06 22.90 15.84
CA MET A 1 32.45 22.10 14.76
C MET A 1 31.67 22.95 13.76
N ALA A 2 30.94 23.97 14.17
CA ALA A 2 30.17 24.88 13.30
C ALA A 2 30.97 25.46 12.10
N VAL A 3 32.21 25.90 12.31
CA VAL A 3 33.03 26.49 11.22
C VAL A 3 33.38 25.47 10.12
N ARG A 4 33.48 24.16 10.45
CA ARG A 4 33.71 23.11 9.44
C ARG A 4 32.48 22.84 8.60
N GLU A 5 31.29 22.91 9.19
CA GLU A 5 30.02 22.73 8.49
C GLU A 5 29.71 23.91 7.57
N GLU A 6 29.97 25.14 8.02
CA GLU A 6 29.88 26.33 7.16
C GLU A 6 30.87 26.28 5.99
N ILE A 7 32.13 25.88 6.23
CA ILE A 7 33.11 25.72 5.16
C ILE A 7 32.67 24.64 4.17
N ALA A 8 32.10 23.52 4.65
CA ALA A 8 31.58 22.46 3.79
C ALA A 8 30.37 22.93 2.96
N PHE A 9 29.47 23.72 3.56
CA PHE A 9 28.33 24.32 2.87
C PHE A 9 28.79 25.29 1.77
N PHE A 10 29.69 26.22 2.06
CA PHE A 10 30.18 27.17 1.06
C PHE A 10 31.04 26.50 -0.02
N GLN A 11 31.76 25.42 0.29
CA GLN A 11 32.43 24.59 -0.71
C GLN A 11 31.43 23.88 -1.63
N ALA A 12 30.33 23.34 -1.09
CA ALA A 12 29.28 22.69 -1.87
C ALA A 12 28.55 23.68 -2.80
N VAL A 13 28.21 24.88 -2.30
CA VAL A 13 27.58 25.95 -3.07
C VAL A 13 28.52 26.44 -4.19
N ARG A 14 29.82 26.60 -3.90
CA ARG A 14 30.82 26.98 -4.91
C ARG A 14 30.96 25.93 -6.02
N VAL A 15 30.98 24.64 -5.68
CA VAL A 15 31.02 23.55 -6.67
C VAL A 15 29.76 23.54 -7.54
N CYS A 16 28.59 23.84 -6.95
CA CYS A 16 27.34 23.97 -7.67
C CYS A 16 27.36 25.13 -8.67
N LEU A 17 27.80 26.32 -8.24
CA LEU A 17 27.94 27.49 -9.10
C LEU A 17 28.92 27.26 -10.25
N ILE A 18 30.07 26.62 -9.99
CA ILE A 18 31.05 26.27 -11.04
C ILE A 18 30.44 25.30 -12.06
N LYS A 19 29.65 24.32 -11.62
CA LYS A 19 28.96 23.35 -12.49
C LYS A 19 27.76 23.93 -13.28
N LEU A 20 27.23 25.06 -12.84
CA LEU A 20 26.17 25.83 -13.50
C LEU A 20 26.72 26.84 -14.51
N THR A 21 27.90 27.40 -14.24
CA THR A 21 28.52 28.47 -15.03
C THR A 21 29.49 27.97 -16.09
N ARG A 22 30.05 26.75 -15.97
CA ARG A 22 30.79 26.07 -17.03
C ARG A 22 29.94 25.00 -17.71
N ALA A 23 29.76 25.16 -19.02
CA ALA A 23 29.04 24.31 -20.00
C ALA A 23 27.51 24.56 -20.03
N GLY A 24 26.92 25.20 -21.04
CA GLY A 24 27.37 25.31 -22.44
C GLY A 24 27.14 24.05 -23.27
N GLU A 25 26.60 22.97 -22.67
CA GLU A 25 26.20 21.76 -23.37
C GLU A 25 24.93 21.17 -22.76
N THR A 26 24.00 20.84 -23.63
CA THR A 26 22.62 20.43 -23.37
C THR A 26 22.57 19.11 -22.60
N ARG A 27 22.63 19.16 -21.26
CA ARG A 27 22.39 17.96 -20.44
C ARG A 27 20.99 17.39 -20.72
N SER A 28 20.96 16.10 -21.08
CA SER A 28 19.72 15.35 -21.30
C SER A 28 18.85 15.36 -20.03
N ARG A 29 17.53 15.38 -20.20
CA ARG A 29 16.54 15.33 -19.11
C ARG A 29 16.83 14.18 -18.12
N LEU A 30 17.38 13.08 -18.61
CA LEU A 30 17.78 11.90 -17.84
C LEU A 30 18.93 12.16 -16.86
N GLU A 31 19.91 12.98 -17.24
CA GLU A 31 21.04 13.33 -16.38
C GLU A 31 20.62 14.34 -15.30
N LYS A 32 19.67 15.22 -15.63
CA LYS A 32 19.05 16.12 -14.66
C LYS A 32 18.22 15.35 -13.63
N GLU A 33 17.45 14.36 -14.09
CA GLU A 33 16.72 13.44 -13.20
C GLU A 33 17.64 12.59 -12.34
N ALA A 34 18.75 12.08 -12.90
CA ALA A 34 19.72 11.31 -12.14
C ALA A 34 20.41 12.18 -11.07
N ALA A 35 20.79 13.42 -11.41
CA ALA A 35 21.36 14.37 -10.46
C ALA A 35 20.34 14.80 -9.38
N LEU A 36 19.06 14.95 -9.75
CA LEU A 36 17.97 15.22 -8.81
C LEU A 36 17.75 14.02 -7.88
N ARG A 37 17.69 12.80 -8.40
CA ARG A 37 17.58 11.56 -7.60
C ARG A 37 18.79 11.38 -6.69
N GLN A 38 19.99 11.77 -7.11
CA GLN A 38 21.19 11.69 -6.29
C GLN A 38 21.24 12.79 -5.21
N LEU A 39 20.64 13.96 -5.46
CA LEU A 39 20.41 15.02 -4.48
C LEU A 39 19.34 14.62 -3.45
N VAL A 40 18.23 14.03 -3.90
CA VAL A 40 17.20 13.45 -3.04
C VAL A 40 17.79 12.30 -2.22
N ALA A 41 18.56 11.41 -2.84
CA ALA A 41 19.22 10.30 -2.15
C ALA A 41 20.32 10.74 -1.16
N LYS A 42 20.92 11.94 -1.36
CA LYS A 42 21.89 12.51 -0.41
C LYS A 42 21.28 13.46 0.63
N GLY A 43 20.07 13.95 0.40
CA GLY A 43 19.26 14.67 1.38
C GLY A 43 18.41 13.75 2.27
N VAL A 44 18.25 12.49 1.87
CA VAL A 44 17.57 11.44 2.64
C VAL A 44 18.62 10.56 3.32
N LEU A 45 19.38 11.15 4.23
CA LEU A 45 19.94 10.41 5.35
C LEU A 45 18.89 10.48 6.46
N VAL A 46 18.19 9.35 6.64
CA VAL A 46 17.69 8.81 7.90
C VAL A 46 17.17 9.86 8.89
N GLU A 47 15.84 9.97 9.01
CA GLU A 47 15.03 10.82 9.94
C GLU A 47 14.15 11.93 9.29
N GLY A 48 14.16 12.09 7.96
CA GLY A 48 13.52 13.23 7.28
C GLY A 48 11.99 13.24 7.11
N VAL A 49 11.23 12.26 7.62
CA VAL A 49 9.75 12.27 7.51
C VAL A 49 9.11 13.04 8.68
N ASN A 50 9.71 12.97 9.87
CA ASN A 50 9.22 13.70 11.05
C ASN A 50 9.40 15.21 10.94
N ASP A 51 10.31 15.68 10.08
CA ASP A 51 10.69 17.09 10.01
C ASP A 51 9.84 17.92 9.01
N VAL A 52 9.11 17.25 8.12
CA VAL A 52 8.14 17.92 7.23
C VAL A 52 6.82 18.19 7.96
N PHE A 53 6.40 17.28 8.84
CA PHE A 53 5.20 17.47 9.65
C PHE A 53 5.40 18.61 10.66
N SER A 54 6.54 18.64 11.36
CA SER A 54 6.89 19.71 12.30
C SER A 54 7.00 21.09 11.62
N THR A 55 7.57 21.17 10.42
CA THR A 55 7.68 22.43 9.66
C THR A 55 6.36 22.92 9.09
N LEU A 56 5.38 22.03 8.87
CA LEU A 56 4.02 22.38 8.46
C LEU A 56 3.06 22.61 9.65
N GLY A 57 3.54 22.51 10.89
CA GLY A 57 2.72 22.65 12.10
C GLY A 57 1.79 21.45 12.36
N LEU A 58 2.01 20.33 11.68
CA LEU A 58 1.29 19.08 11.84
C LEU A 58 1.90 18.30 13.01
N GLY A 59 1.09 17.88 13.98
CA GLY A 59 1.56 17.11 15.14
C GLY A 59 2.23 15.79 14.71
N LYS A 60 3.18 15.28 15.52
CA LYS A 60 3.84 13.98 15.29
C LYS A 60 2.77 12.89 15.19
N PRO A 61 2.54 12.32 14.01
CA PRO A 61 1.35 11.53 13.85
C PRO A 61 1.72 10.04 13.83
N ASP A 62 1.04 9.27 14.68
CA ASP A 62 1.17 7.81 14.71
C ASP A 62 0.68 7.23 13.37
N ILE A 63 1.11 6.01 13.06
CA ILE A 63 0.90 5.28 11.78
C ILE A 63 -0.60 5.21 11.35
N SER A 64 -1.55 5.59 12.21
CA SER A 64 -2.98 5.81 11.93
C SER A 64 -3.29 7.15 11.23
N LEU A 65 -2.43 7.54 10.29
CA LEU A 65 -2.12 8.92 9.94
C LEU A 65 -3.06 9.60 8.91
N LEU A 66 -4.35 9.24 8.88
CA LEU A 66 -5.35 9.88 8.00
C LEU A 66 -6.69 10.02 8.75
N ASP A 67 -6.65 10.45 10.00
CA ASP A 67 -7.87 10.77 10.74
C ASP A 67 -8.59 12.01 10.16
N GLU A 68 -9.83 12.22 10.58
CA GLU A 68 -10.65 13.32 10.03
C GLU A 68 -10.04 14.69 10.29
N ASP A 69 -9.41 14.87 11.44
CA ASP A 69 -8.78 16.14 11.84
C ASP A 69 -7.55 16.45 10.96
N PHE A 70 -6.73 15.45 10.66
CA PHE A 70 -5.57 15.59 9.78
C PHE A 70 -5.99 15.85 8.33
N LEU A 71 -7.01 15.13 7.83
CA LEU A 71 -7.55 15.35 6.49
C LEU A 71 -8.12 16.77 6.35
N ALA A 72 -8.78 17.30 7.39
CA ALA A 72 -9.26 18.67 7.43
C ALA A 72 -8.11 19.70 7.41
N GLN A 73 -7.03 19.44 8.16
CA GLN A 73 -5.82 20.28 8.14
C GLN A 73 -5.18 20.33 6.76
N ILE A 74 -5.04 19.18 6.09
CA ILE A 74 -4.51 19.13 4.72
C ILE A 74 -5.41 19.91 3.75
N GLN A 75 -6.73 19.75 3.86
CA GLN A 75 -7.66 20.48 3.01
C GLN A 75 -7.56 22.00 3.21
N ALA A 76 -7.24 22.45 4.43
CA ALA A 76 -7.04 23.86 4.77
C ALA A 76 -5.67 24.42 4.37
N MET A 77 -4.69 23.58 3.99
CA MET A 77 -3.33 24.05 3.64
C MET A 77 -3.36 25.09 2.51
N PRO A 78 -2.59 26.19 2.62
CA PRO A 78 -2.52 27.22 1.57
C PRO A 78 -1.84 26.70 0.29
N THR A 79 -0.86 25.81 0.44
CA THR A 79 -0.08 25.22 -0.66
C THR A 79 -0.74 23.94 -1.17
N LYS A 80 -1.79 24.07 -2.00
CA LYS A 80 -2.56 22.90 -2.50
C LYS A 80 -1.73 21.84 -3.21
N ASN A 81 -0.71 22.22 -3.98
CA ASN A 81 0.14 21.23 -4.66
C ASN A 81 0.94 20.38 -3.66
N LEU A 82 1.45 21.00 -2.59
CA LEU A 82 2.15 20.27 -1.53
C LEU A 82 1.20 19.37 -0.75
N ALA A 83 -0.04 19.84 -0.50
CA ALA A 83 -1.08 19.04 0.13
C ALA A 83 -1.41 17.78 -0.68
N ALA A 84 -1.53 17.90 -2.01
CA ALA A 84 -1.78 16.77 -2.90
C ALA A 84 -0.61 15.77 -2.90
N GLU A 85 0.64 16.25 -3.03
CA GLU A 85 1.83 15.38 -3.00
C GLU A 85 1.99 14.66 -1.65
N LEU A 86 1.69 15.35 -0.53
CA LEU A 86 1.74 14.75 0.79
C LEU A 86 0.68 13.64 0.96
N LEU A 87 -0.57 13.91 0.56
CA LEU A 87 -1.64 12.91 0.60
C LEU A 87 -1.33 11.71 -0.28
N GLU A 88 -0.85 11.94 -1.51
CA GLU A 88 -0.45 10.87 -2.42
C GLU A 88 0.54 9.93 -1.74
N ARG A 89 1.59 10.49 -1.13
CA ARG A 89 2.63 9.69 -0.48
C ARG A 89 2.09 8.93 0.74
N LEU A 90 1.29 9.60 1.57
CA LEU A 90 0.70 8.98 2.77
C LEU A 90 -0.24 7.84 2.43
N ILE A 91 -1.10 8.04 1.43
CA ILE A 91 -2.02 7.01 0.95
C ILE A 91 -1.22 5.85 0.35
N ALA A 92 -0.19 6.12 -0.47
CA ALA A 92 0.66 5.07 -1.03
C ALA A 92 1.34 4.22 0.06
N ASP A 93 1.87 4.87 1.11
CA ASP A 93 2.49 4.17 2.24
C ASP A 93 1.46 3.34 3.02
N GLN A 94 0.25 3.87 3.23
CA GLN A 94 -0.84 3.14 3.90
C GLN A 94 -1.32 1.94 3.07
N VAL A 95 -1.50 2.11 1.76
CA VAL A 95 -1.86 1.03 0.83
C VAL A 95 -0.80 -0.06 0.84
N LYS A 96 0.49 0.31 0.85
CA LYS A 96 1.60 -0.63 0.95
C LYS A 96 1.59 -1.39 2.28
N ALA A 97 1.39 -0.70 3.41
CA ALA A 97 1.28 -1.34 4.72
C ALA A 97 0.09 -2.31 4.76
N ARG A 98 -1.05 -1.92 4.18
CA ARG A 98 -2.24 -2.78 4.03
C ARG A 98 -1.97 -4.01 3.18
N GLY A 99 -1.23 -3.83 2.09
CA GLY A 99 -0.87 -4.89 1.14
C GLY A 99 0.02 -5.99 1.70
N GLN A 100 0.66 -5.77 2.85
CA GLN A 100 1.38 -6.84 3.56
C GLN A 100 0.41 -7.86 4.15
N LYS A 101 -0.85 -7.48 4.40
CA LYS A 101 -1.86 -8.33 5.02
C LYS A 101 -2.99 -8.71 4.06
N ASN A 102 -3.30 -7.85 3.10
CA ASN A 102 -4.45 -8.05 2.22
C ASN A 102 -4.13 -7.58 0.80
N ALA A 103 -3.81 -8.53 -0.08
CA ALA A 103 -3.46 -8.26 -1.47
C ALA A 103 -4.64 -7.69 -2.27
N ILE A 104 -5.86 -8.13 -1.98
CA ILE A 104 -7.07 -7.71 -2.71
C ILE A 104 -7.32 -6.22 -2.46
N GLN A 105 -7.35 -5.79 -1.19
CA GLN A 105 -7.52 -4.39 -0.84
C GLN A 105 -6.39 -3.51 -1.38
N ALA A 106 -5.14 -3.97 -1.28
CA ALA A 106 -4.02 -3.19 -1.80
C ALA A 106 -4.12 -2.97 -3.31
N ASN A 107 -4.49 -4.00 -4.08
CA ASN A 107 -4.69 -3.86 -5.51
C ASN A 107 -5.85 -2.89 -5.84
N GLU A 108 -6.97 -2.98 -5.11
CA GLU A 108 -8.10 -2.08 -5.29
C GLU A 108 -7.71 -0.61 -5.03
N PHE A 109 -7.08 -0.34 -3.87
CA PHE A 109 -6.71 1.02 -3.50
C PHE A 109 -5.55 1.57 -4.32
N THR A 110 -4.62 0.72 -4.77
CA THR A 110 -3.57 1.14 -5.72
C THR A 110 -4.20 1.63 -7.02
N LYS A 111 -5.17 0.90 -7.58
CA LYS A 111 -5.87 1.33 -8.80
C LYS A 111 -6.60 2.65 -8.60
N LYS A 112 -7.34 2.80 -7.50
CA LYS A 112 -8.03 4.06 -7.16
C LYS A 112 -7.07 5.24 -7.01
N LEU A 113 -5.91 5.01 -6.39
CA LEU A 113 -4.86 6.02 -6.25
C LEU A 113 -4.30 6.42 -7.61
N GLU A 114 -3.93 5.45 -8.44
CA GLU A 114 -3.43 5.67 -9.81
C GLU A 114 -4.45 6.42 -10.67
N GLU A 115 -5.73 6.10 -10.56
CA GLU A 115 -6.81 6.80 -11.26
C GLU A 115 -6.95 8.26 -10.79
N ALA A 116 -6.87 8.52 -9.48
CA ALA A 116 -6.90 9.88 -8.93
C ALA A 116 -5.71 10.72 -9.42
N ILE A 117 -4.51 10.13 -9.42
CA ILE A 117 -3.28 10.79 -9.91
C ILE A 117 -3.34 11.00 -11.43
N ALA A 118 -3.84 10.04 -12.20
CA ALA A 118 -3.96 10.18 -13.65
C ALA A 118 -4.90 11.32 -14.03
N LYS A 119 -6.02 11.50 -13.29
CA LYS A 119 -6.93 12.63 -13.49
C LYS A 119 -6.26 13.98 -13.18
N TYR A 120 -5.39 14.03 -12.17
CA TYR A 120 -4.55 15.19 -11.85
C TYR A 120 -3.58 15.53 -12.97
N GLN A 121 -2.80 14.55 -13.44
CA GLN A 121 -1.75 14.75 -14.45
C GLN A 121 -2.32 15.14 -15.82
N ASN A 122 -3.49 14.62 -16.19
CA ASN A 122 -4.11 14.82 -17.50
C ASN A 122 -4.86 16.17 -17.65
N ARG A 123 -4.66 17.12 -16.72
CA ARG A 123 -5.36 18.44 -16.69
C ARG A 123 -6.90 18.33 -16.69
N GLY A 124 -7.44 17.18 -16.30
CA GLY A 124 -8.89 16.92 -16.26
C GLY A 124 -9.55 17.41 -14.97
N LEU A 125 -8.77 17.63 -13.90
CA LEU A 125 -9.20 18.14 -12.61
C LEU A 125 -8.26 19.26 -12.13
N THR A 126 -8.80 20.15 -11.29
CA THR A 126 -8.03 21.11 -10.50
C THR A 126 -7.34 20.41 -9.33
N THR A 127 -6.25 20.99 -8.80
CA THR A 127 -5.55 20.43 -7.62
C THR A 127 -6.49 20.25 -6.42
N VAL A 128 -7.51 21.10 -6.28
CA VAL A 128 -8.50 21.00 -5.18
C VAL A 128 -9.36 19.74 -5.32
N GLU A 129 -9.88 19.46 -6.52
CA GLU A 129 -10.69 18.26 -6.77
C GLU A 129 -9.88 16.98 -6.57
N VAL A 130 -8.58 17.01 -6.86
CA VAL A 130 -7.68 15.88 -6.63
C VAL A 130 -7.46 15.64 -5.15
N ILE A 131 -7.27 16.70 -4.35
CA ILE A 131 -7.21 16.59 -2.89
C ILE A 131 -8.50 15.95 -2.36
N ASP A 132 -9.66 16.36 -2.86
CA ASP A 132 -10.95 15.80 -2.41
C ASP A 132 -11.07 14.30 -2.76
N GLU A 133 -10.65 13.88 -3.95
CA GLU A 133 -10.60 12.46 -4.34
C GLU A 133 -9.61 11.65 -3.48
N LEU A 134 -8.43 12.21 -3.17
CA LEU A 134 -7.45 11.58 -2.28
C LEU A 134 -7.97 11.48 -0.84
N ILE A 135 -8.65 12.51 -0.32
CA ILE A 135 -9.31 12.49 1.00
C ILE A 135 -10.39 11.41 1.02
N LYS A 136 -11.19 11.30 -0.04
CA LYS A 136 -12.20 10.25 -0.16
C LYS A 136 -11.57 8.86 -0.13
N LEU A 137 -10.50 8.65 -0.89
CA LEU A 137 -9.76 7.39 -0.90
C LEU A 137 -9.18 7.06 0.50
N ALA A 138 -8.62 8.05 1.19
CA ALA A 138 -8.14 7.88 2.56
C ALA A 138 -9.26 7.41 3.51
N LYS A 139 -10.45 8.00 3.42
CA LYS A 139 -11.63 7.59 4.19
C LYS A 139 -12.08 6.17 3.84
N GLU A 140 -12.07 5.79 2.57
CA GLU A 140 -12.39 4.43 2.13
C GLU A 140 -11.41 3.41 2.71
N ILE A 141 -10.11 3.70 2.70
CA ILE A 141 -9.08 2.83 3.28
C ILE A 141 -9.31 2.65 4.80
N ASN A 142 -9.60 3.75 5.50
CA ASN A 142 -9.87 3.72 6.94
C ASN A 142 -11.16 2.95 7.29
N ALA A 143 -12.17 3.02 6.43
CA ALA A 143 -13.45 2.33 6.61
C ALA A 143 -13.38 0.83 6.27
N ALA A 144 -12.43 0.42 5.42
CA ALA A 144 -12.32 -0.94 4.90
C ALA A 144 -11.76 -1.95 5.93
N LYS A 145 -12.13 -1.85 7.20
CA LYS A 145 -11.73 -2.74 8.29
C LYS A 145 -12.51 -4.06 8.29
N PRO A 146 -11.97 -5.13 8.90
CA PRO A 146 -12.73 -6.35 9.12
C PRO A 146 -14.02 -6.05 9.89
N PRO A 147 -15.14 -6.70 9.53
CA PRO A 147 -16.35 -6.64 10.34
C PRO A 147 -16.12 -7.31 11.69
N ASP A 148 -16.96 -6.98 12.68
CA ASP A 148 -16.91 -7.58 14.00
C ASP A 148 -16.94 -9.12 13.94
N GLY A 149 -16.06 -9.75 14.72
CA GLY A 149 -15.93 -11.21 14.78
C GLY A 149 -15.09 -11.82 13.65
N MET A 150 -14.35 -11.01 12.89
CA MET A 150 -13.43 -11.47 11.85
C MET A 150 -12.03 -10.86 12.03
N SER A 151 -10.99 -11.69 11.91
CA SER A 151 -9.61 -11.22 11.91
C SER A 151 -9.22 -10.56 10.57
N GLU A 152 -8.13 -9.80 10.54
CA GLU A 152 -7.63 -9.19 9.29
C GLU A 152 -7.32 -10.24 8.20
N GLU A 153 -6.80 -11.40 8.61
CA GLU A 153 -6.49 -12.50 7.69
C GLU A 153 -7.75 -13.15 7.14
N GLU A 154 -8.71 -13.47 8.02
CA GLU A 154 -10.01 -14.02 7.63
C GLU A 154 -10.74 -13.09 6.68
N PHE A 155 -10.65 -11.78 6.93
CA PHE A 155 -11.24 -10.78 6.06
C PHE A 155 -10.59 -10.72 4.69
N ALA A 156 -9.27 -10.88 4.60
CA ALA A 156 -8.57 -10.94 3.33
C ALA A 156 -9.00 -12.17 2.49
N PHE A 157 -9.14 -13.34 3.13
CA PHE A 157 -9.66 -14.53 2.45
C PHE A 157 -11.13 -14.38 2.05
N TYR A 158 -11.95 -13.80 2.92
CA TYR A 158 -13.34 -13.49 2.60
C TYR A 158 -13.45 -12.58 1.37
N GLN A 159 -12.62 -11.54 1.29
CA GLN A 159 -12.61 -10.64 0.13
C GLN A 159 -12.20 -11.36 -1.16
N ALA A 160 -11.22 -12.26 -1.12
CA ALA A 160 -10.85 -13.09 -2.27
C ALA A 160 -12.01 -14.00 -2.74
N LEU A 161 -12.86 -14.47 -1.82
CA LEU A 161 -13.99 -15.34 -2.14
C LEU A 161 -15.18 -14.60 -2.75
N ILE A 162 -15.45 -13.35 -2.34
CA ILE A 162 -16.61 -12.56 -2.81
C ILE A 162 -16.40 -11.91 -4.17
N GLU A 163 -15.16 -11.86 -4.69
CA GLU A 163 -14.91 -11.39 -6.06
C GLU A 163 -15.60 -12.26 -7.12
N ASN A 164 -15.99 -13.49 -6.76
CA ASN A 164 -16.98 -14.23 -7.54
C ASN A 164 -18.40 -13.82 -7.14
N GLU A 165 -19.02 -12.96 -7.97
CA GLU A 165 -20.41 -12.53 -7.79
C GLU A 165 -21.41 -13.69 -7.70
N SER A 166 -21.18 -14.79 -8.42
CA SER A 166 -22.04 -15.99 -8.34
C SER A 166 -21.98 -16.62 -6.95
N ALA A 167 -20.80 -16.64 -6.32
CA ALA A 167 -20.65 -17.15 -4.95
C ALA A 167 -21.44 -16.31 -3.95
N VAL A 168 -21.46 -14.98 -4.10
CA VAL A 168 -22.26 -14.09 -3.26
C VAL A 168 -23.75 -14.35 -3.44
N ARG A 169 -24.22 -14.52 -4.67
CA ARG A 169 -25.64 -14.79 -4.98
C ARG A 169 -26.12 -16.15 -4.51
N GLU A 170 -25.31 -17.19 -4.67
CA GLU A 170 -25.71 -18.57 -4.40
C GLU A 170 -25.48 -19.02 -2.96
N LEU A 171 -24.36 -18.60 -2.34
CA LEU A 171 -24.00 -19.01 -0.98
C LEU A 171 -24.37 -17.99 0.08
N GLY A 172 -24.37 -16.70 -0.28
CA GLY A 172 -24.56 -15.60 0.65
C GLY A 172 -23.39 -15.36 1.61
N HIS A 173 -23.40 -14.19 2.24
CA HIS A 173 -22.31 -13.75 3.12
C HIS A 173 -22.03 -14.68 4.32
N PRO A 174 -23.03 -15.26 5.03
CA PRO A 174 -22.75 -16.11 6.19
C PRO A 174 -21.90 -17.35 5.85
N VAL A 175 -22.19 -18.01 4.73
CA VAL A 175 -21.45 -19.19 4.28
C VAL A 175 -20.03 -18.82 3.86
N LEU A 176 -19.87 -17.71 3.12
CA LEU A 176 -18.56 -17.22 2.68
C LEU A 176 -17.68 -16.80 3.87
N ARG A 177 -18.26 -16.22 4.93
CA ARG A 177 -17.55 -15.92 6.17
C ARG A 177 -17.07 -17.19 6.87
N ALA A 178 -17.93 -18.20 7.02
CA ALA A 178 -17.56 -19.48 7.62
C ALA A 178 -16.48 -20.21 6.81
N LEU A 179 -16.57 -20.16 5.48
CA LEU A 179 -15.56 -20.70 4.58
C LEU A 179 -14.22 -19.96 4.73
N ALA A 180 -14.22 -18.63 4.83
CA ALA A 180 -13.01 -17.84 5.06
C ALA A 180 -12.33 -18.18 6.39
N GLN A 181 -13.11 -18.35 7.46
CA GLN A 181 -12.60 -18.80 8.76
C GLN A 181 -12.00 -20.21 8.69
N GLU A 182 -12.70 -21.18 8.08
CA GLU A 182 -12.19 -22.55 7.91
C GLU A 182 -10.92 -22.58 7.02
N LEU A 183 -10.87 -21.75 5.97
CA LEU A 183 -9.69 -21.61 5.11
C LEU A 183 -8.49 -21.07 5.89
N THR A 184 -8.69 -19.99 6.65
CA THR A 184 -7.63 -19.34 7.43
C THR A 184 -7.03 -20.31 8.44
N ASP A 185 -7.87 -21.00 9.22
CA ASP A 185 -7.41 -21.97 10.22
C ASP A 185 -6.60 -23.12 9.58
N LYS A 186 -7.09 -23.69 8.48
CA LYS A 186 -6.38 -24.79 7.81
C LYS A 186 -5.10 -24.35 7.11
N LEU A 187 -5.10 -23.18 6.47
CA LEU A 187 -3.93 -22.63 5.79
C LEU A 187 -2.83 -22.29 6.80
N ARG A 188 -3.17 -21.62 7.90
CA ARG A 188 -2.24 -21.31 8.99
C ARG A 188 -1.58 -22.58 9.54
N LYS A 189 -2.37 -23.59 9.90
CA LYS A 189 -1.87 -24.90 10.37
C LYS A 189 -0.96 -25.60 9.34
N SER A 190 -1.28 -25.47 8.05
CA SER A 190 -0.48 -26.08 6.98
C SER A 190 0.83 -25.35 6.70
N ALA A 191 0.84 -24.01 6.86
CA ALA A 191 1.97 -23.14 6.60
C ALA A 191 3.10 -23.35 7.62
N THR A 192 2.75 -23.54 8.90
CA THR A 192 3.70 -23.83 9.99
C THR A 192 4.57 -25.07 9.72
N ILE A 193 4.05 -26.04 8.96
CA ILE A 193 4.68 -27.37 8.87
C ILE A 193 5.65 -27.49 7.67
N ASN A 194 5.56 -26.66 6.63
CA ASN A 194 6.13 -27.08 5.34
C ASN A 194 6.61 -26.00 4.34
N TRP A 195 6.97 -24.80 4.77
CA TRP A 195 7.47 -23.79 3.82
C TRP A 195 8.89 -24.03 3.29
N GLN A 196 9.65 -24.99 3.86
CA GLN A 196 10.98 -25.39 3.36
C GLN A 196 10.96 -25.93 1.92
N ASN A 197 9.81 -26.39 1.40
CA ASN A 197 9.64 -26.78 0.00
C ASN A 197 8.40 -26.12 -0.63
N ARG A 198 8.58 -24.87 -1.09
CA ARG A 198 7.54 -24.00 -1.66
C ARG A 198 6.66 -24.67 -2.73
N LYS A 199 7.23 -25.50 -3.61
CA LYS A 199 6.47 -26.16 -4.69
C LYS A 199 5.51 -27.25 -4.18
N SER A 200 5.97 -28.12 -3.28
CA SER A 200 5.14 -29.21 -2.74
C SER A 200 4.14 -28.71 -1.69
N ALA A 201 4.47 -27.63 -0.97
CA ALA A 201 3.55 -26.92 -0.09
C ALA A 201 2.41 -26.30 -0.90
N ARG A 202 2.72 -25.56 -1.96
CA ARG A 202 1.72 -24.93 -2.83
C ARG A 202 0.72 -25.94 -3.41
N ALA A 203 1.19 -27.06 -3.94
CA ALA A 203 0.31 -28.10 -4.50
C ALA A 203 -0.67 -28.66 -3.45
N ARG A 204 -0.20 -28.88 -2.21
CA ARG A 204 -1.05 -29.31 -1.08
C ARG A 204 -2.06 -28.24 -0.68
N MET A 205 -1.65 -26.98 -0.61
CA MET A 205 -2.57 -25.87 -0.33
C MET A 205 -3.66 -25.79 -1.40
N VAL A 206 -3.29 -25.87 -2.69
CA VAL A 206 -4.26 -25.87 -3.80
C VAL A 206 -5.27 -27.01 -3.66
N ALA A 207 -4.81 -28.23 -3.37
CA ALA A 207 -5.69 -29.37 -3.17
C ALA A 207 -6.65 -29.14 -1.98
N MET A 208 -6.13 -28.64 -0.86
CA MET A 208 -6.92 -28.33 0.33
C MET A 208 -7.97 -27.25 0.08
N VAL A 209 -7.59 -26.16 -0.59
CA VAL A 209 -8.51 -25.07 -0.95
C VAL A 209 -9.62 -25.61 -1.85
N LYS A 210 -9.29 -26.40 -2.89
CA LYS A 210 -10.30 -27.01 -3.77
C LYS A 210 -11.29 -27.90 -3.01
N VAL A 211 -10.81 -28.69 -2.06
CA VAL A 211 -11.67 -29.54 -1.21
C VAL A 211 -12.61 -28.69 -0.35
N LEU A 212 -12.11 -27.60 0.24
CA LEU A 212 -12.92 -26.68 1.04
C LEU A 212 -13.98 -25.96 0.21
N LEU A 213 -13.61 -25.45 -0.97
CA LEU A 213 -14.55 -24.82 -1.90
C LEU A 213 -15.67 -25.81 -2.30
N ALA A 214 -15.31 -27.06 -2.61
CA ALA A 214 -16.29 -28.10 -2.94
C ALA A 214 -17.21 -28.44 -1.75
N LYS A 215 -16.67 -28.58 -0.53
CA LYS A 215 -17.44 -28.85 0.69
C LYS A 215 -18.50 -27.78 0.96
N HIS A 216 -18.16 -26.51 0.72
CA HIS A 216 -19.07 -25.38 0.90
C HIS A 216 -19.95 -25.10 -0.33
N ARG A 217 -19.92 -25.95 -1.36
CA ARG A 217 -20.68 -25.79 -2.62
C ARG A 217 -20.39 -24.48 -3.35
N TYR A 218 -19.14 -24.03 -3.31
CA TYR A 218 -18.71 -22.85 -4.05
C TYR A 218 -18.94 -23.02 -5.56
N PRO A 219 -19.54 -22.02 -6.24
CA PRO A 219 -19.88 -22.16 -7.65
C PRO A 219 -18.66 -22.48 -8.54
N PRO A 220 -18.79 -23.41 -9.49
CA PRO A 220 -17.66 -23.87 -10.31
C PRO A 220 -17.20 -22.84 -11.36
N ASP A 221 -18.01 -21.81 -11.64
CA ASP A 221 -17.80 -20.83 -12.73
C ASP A 221 -16.47 -20.06 -12.62
N LYS A 222 -16.14 -19.59 -11.41
CA LYS A 222 -14.86 -18.90 -11.11
C LYS A 222 -14.08 -19.56 -9.98
N GLN A 223 -14.32 -20.85 -9.73
CA GLN A 223 -13.65 -21.59 -8.65
C GLN A 223 -12.13 -21.64 -8.82
N ALA A 224 -11.64 -21.74 -10.06
CA ALA A 224 -10.21 -21.73 -10.36
C ALA A 224 -9.57 -20.38 -9.98
N GLU A 225 -10.18 -19.28 -10.40
CA GLU A 225 -9.72 -17.92 -10.09
C GLU A 225 -9.75 -17.65 -8.57
N ALA A 226 -10.84 -18.05 -7.89
CA ALA A 226 -10.93 -17.95 -6.44
C ALA A 226 -9.84 -18.76 -5.73
N THR A 227 -9.53 -19.96 -6.24
CA THR A 227 -8.43 -20.79 -5.71
C THR A 227 -7.09 -20.06 -5.85
N ASP A 228 -6.79 -19.52 -7.02
CA ASP A 228 -5.51 -18.84 -7.25
C ASP A 228 -5.36 -17.59 -6.37
N LYS A 229 -6.43 -16.81 -6.18
CA LYS A 229 -6.45 -15.64 -5.29
C LYS A 229 -6.25 -16.01 -3.83
N VAL A 230 -6.94 -17.04 -3.35
CA VAL A 230 -6.77 -17.55 -1.98
C VAL A 230 -5.34 -18.05 -1.77
N ILE A 231 -4.74 -18.71 -2.76
CA ILE A 231 -3.36 -19.19 -2.67
C ILE A 231 -2.37 -18.01 -2.66
N ALA A 232 -2.54 -17.01 -3.52
CA ALA A 232 -1.71 -15.82 -3.53
C ALA A 232 -1.80 -15.06 -2.18
N GLN A 233 -3.01 -14.95 -1.62
CA GLN A 233 -3.23 -14.35 -0.30
C GLN A 233 -2.57 -15.18 0.83
N ALA A 234 -2.60 -16.50 0.75
CA ALA A 234 -1.91 -17.37 1.69
C ALA A 234 -0.38 -17.26 1.58
N GLU A 235 0.15 -17.17 0.36
CA GLU A 235 1.58 -16.96 0.10
C GLU A 235 2.08 -15.63 0.66
N LEU A 236 1.26 -14.59 0.62
CA LEU A 236 1.55 -13.28 1.24
C LEU A 236 1.66 -13.38 2.76
N LEU A 237 0.73 -14.09 3.41
CA LEU A 237 0.69 -14.24 4.87
C LEU A 237 1.67 -15.30 5.40
N ALA A 238 2.20 -16.16 4.52
CA ALA A 238 3.03 -17.30 4.90
C ALA A 238 4.30 -16.88 5.66
N ASP A 239 4.94 -15.79 5.26
CA ASP A 239 6.14 -15.31 5.94
C ASP A 239 5.78 -14.83 7.36
N THR A 240 4.65 -14.13 7.55
CA THR A 240 4.16 -13.71 8.87
C THR A 240 3.88 -14.91 9.79
N TRP A 241 3.19 -15.93 9.30
CA TRP A 241 2.89 -17.14 10.08
C TRP A 241 4.14 -17.95 10.44
N ALA A 242 5.18 -17.92 9.60
CA ALA A 242 6.44 -18.60 9.88
C ALA A 242 7.22 -17.95 11.04
N PHE A 243 7.07 -16.64 11.26
CA PHE A 243 7.72 -15.94 12.36
C PHE A 243 6.97 -16.04 13.70
N GLU A 244 5.64 -16.26 13.68
CA GLU A 244 4.82 -16.37 14.90
C GLU A 244 5.05 -17.68 15.69
N HIS A 245 5.69 -18.68 15.08
CA HIS A 245 5.93 -19.99 15.68
C HIS A 245 7.39 -20.46 15.46
N PRO A 246 8.32 -20.17 16.38
CA PRO A 246 9.68 -20.70 16.36
C PRO A 246 9.76 -22.19 16.74
#